data_AF-A0A978TZE0-F1
#
_entry.id   AF-A0A978TZE0-F1
#
_cell.length_a   1.000
_cell.length_b   1.000
_cell.length_c   1.000
_cell.angle_alpha   90.00
_cell.angle_beta   90.00
_cell.angle_gamma   90.00
#
_symmetry.space_group_name_H-M   'P 1'
#
loop_
_entity.id
_entity.type
_entity.pdbx_description
1 polymer ?
#
loop_
_entity_poly.entity_id
_entity_poly.type
_entity_poly.pdbx_seq_one_letter_code
_entity_poly.pdbx_strand_id
1 'polypeptide(L)'
;MKRFQAKLWASMALVTGSLALVASAASASEVWRSQAGQVQAELSYERVDALQFTNIRLQITRGGTAVLNAAVPVDSPYDRPLVEVSTDTFRVVDLDGDREPEVLLDLYTGGAHCCTYSLIYRYNPASNQYTAITHQWGNRGYRLRDLDSQPETLEFESEDDRFAYEFTAYAASAYPLQIWRYQGGTMQDDTLNFPELIYQHAAALWQAFDEQRRSGIDSDGLNVKGLLAAYLASKYQLGQAADGWQRVRTVYRLGDRQQFFNHLSSFLRATGYAR
;
A
#
# COMPACT_ATOMS: atom_id res chain seq x y z
N MET A 1 14.06 70.77 66.81
CA MET A 1 14.49 70.00 68.00
C MET A 1 13.42 68.96 68.35
N LYS A 2 13.84 67.68 68.48
CA LYS A 2 13.16 66.52 69.13
C LYS A 2 11.83 66.03 68.48
N ARG A 3 11.86 64.90 67.73
CA ARG A 3 11.61 63.50 68.18
C ARG A 3 10.20 63.33 68.77
N PHE A 4 9.31 62.49 68.23
CA PHE A 4 9.39 61.03 68.33
C PHE A 4 8.48 60.34 67.31
N GLN A 5 8.96 59.20 66.80
CA GLN A 5 8.20 58.26 65.98
C GLN A 5 7.35 57.32 66.83
N ALA A 6 6.20 56.90 66.28
CA ALA A 6 5.53 55.66 66.66
C ALA A 6 5.28 54.85 65.38
N LYS A 7 5.91 53.69 65.30
CA LYS A 7 5.73 52.67 64.27
C LYS A 7 4.44 51.91 64.57
N LEU A 8 3.57 51.78 63.57
CA LEU A 8 2.48 50.79 63.55
C LEU A 8 2.73 49.84 62.38
N TRP A 9 2.81 48.55 62.72
CA TRP A 9 2.98 47.44 61.79
C TRP A 9 1.68 47.22 61.00
N ALA A 10 1.79 47.15 59.68
CA ALA A 10 0.76 46.60 58.82
C ALA A 10 1.34 45.37 58.11
N SER A 11 0.84 44.20 58.50
CA SER A 11 1.14 42.90 57.89
C SER A 11 0.55 42.88 56.48
N MET A 12 1.40 42.88 55.46
CA MET A 12 1.00 42.73 54.07
C MET A 12 0.97 41.24 53.74
N ALA A 13 -0.22 40.66 53.60
CA ALA A 13 -0.41 39.31 53.11
C ALA A 13 -0.04 39.25 51.62
N LEU A 14 1.07 38.57 51.31
CA LEU A 14 1.41 38.19 49.94
C LEU A 14 0.51 37.02 49.52
N VAL A 15 -0.51 37.32 48.70
CA VAL A 15 -1.20 36.30 47.92
C VAL A 15 -0.31 35.98 46.72
N THR A 16 0.51 34.94 46.85
CA THR A 16 1.21 34.36 45.70
C THR A 16 0.20 33.58 44.87
N GLY A 17 -0.30 34.20 43.80
CA GLY A 17 -1.07 33.52 42.78
C GLY A 17 -0.14 32.59 41.99
N SER A 18 -0.22 31.29 42.26
CA SER A 18 0.43 30.27 41.44
C SER A 18 -0.31 30.20 40.10
N LEU A 19 0.24 30.81 39.05
CA LEU A 19 -0.15 30.47 37.69
C LEU A 19 0.34 29.04 37.42
N ALA A 20 -0.58 28.08 37.55
CA ALA A 20 -0.39 26.76 36.95
C ALA A 20 -0.43 26.95 35.43
N LEU A 21 0.74 26.94 34.80
CA LEU A 21 0.86 26.73 33.36
C LEU A 21 0.35 25.31 33.09
N VAL A 22 -0.90 25.19 32.65
CA VAL A 22 -1.39 23.96 32.04
C VAL A 22 -0.71 23.89 30.67
N ALA A 23 0.45 23.24 30.62
CA ALA A 23 1.03 22.83 29.36
C ALA A 23 0.08 21.79 28.76
N SER A 24 -0.71 22.18 27.77
CA SER A 24 -1.38 21.23 26.90
C SER A 24 -0.30 20.32 26.34
N ALA A 25 -0.31 19.05 26.68
CA ALA A 25 0.52 18.07 25.99
C ALA A 25 0.00 18.02 24.54
N ALA A 26 0.59 18.81 23.65
CA ALA A 26 0.47 18.56 22.23
C ALA A 26 0.98 17.13 22.02
N SER A 27 0.17 16.26 21.41
CA SER A 27 0.62 14.92 21.02
C SER A 27 1.95 15.09 20.28
N ALA A 28 3.01 14.47 20.79
CA ALA A 28 4.32 14.58 20.17
C ALA A 28 4.20 14.03 18.75
N SER A 29 4.58 14.83 17.75
CA SER A 29 4.56 14.37 16.37
C SER A 29 5.56 13.23 16.20
N GLU A 30 5.08 12.12 15.66
CA GLU A 30 5.93 11.01 15.23
C GLU A 30 6.60 11.40 13.93
N VAL A 31 7.91 11.11 13.80
CA VAL A 31 8.71 11.55 12.65
C VAL A 31 9.57 10.40 12.13
N TRP A 32 9.42 10.10 10.84
CA TRP A 32 10.16 9.08 10.11
C TRP A 32 10.98 9.72 9.01
N ARG A 33 12.16 9.15 8.75
CA ARG A 33 13.11 9.69 7.77
C ARG A 33 13.61 8.60 6.85
N SER A 34 13.76 8.95 5.58
CA SER A 34 14.44 8.13 4.58
C SER A 34 15.29 9.01 3.68
N GLN A 35 16.36 8.47 3.12
CA GLN A 35 17.33 9.24 2.34
C GLN A 35 18.03 8.35 1.30
N ALA A 36 18.22 8.89 0.11
CA ALA A 36 19.14 8.37 -0.89
C ALA A 36 19.80 9.52 -1.64
N GLY A 37 21.14 9.46 -1.77
CA GLY A 37 21.92 10.53 -2.37
C GLY A 37 21.61 11.90 -1.75
N GLN A 38 21.21 12.85 -2.60
CA GLN A 38 20.90 14.23 -2.21
C GLN A 38 19.46 14.43 -1.68
N VAL A 39 18.61 13.41 -1.74
CA VAL A 39 17.18 13.50 -1.42
C VAL A 39 16.94 12.91 -0.04
N GLN A 40 16.36 13.72 0.85
CA GLN A 40 15.92 13.31 2.17
C GLN A 40 14.42 13.57 2.29
N ALA A 41 13.66 12.56 2.70
CA ALA A 41 12.25 12.66 2.99
C ALA A 41 12.01 12.52 4.50
N GLU A 42 11.12 13.36 5.02
CA GLU A 42 10.64 13.33 6.40
C GLU A 42 9.11 13.24 6.39
N LEU A 43 8.59 12.16 6.95
CA LEU A 43 7.17 11.95 7.17
C LEU A 43 6.87 12.25 8.64
N SER A 44 5.90 13.12 8.91
CA SER A 44 5.46 13.42 10.27
C SER A 44 3.96 13.32 10.41
N TYR A 45 3.46 12.91 11.57
CA TYR A 45 2.03 12.88 11.88
C TYR A 45 1.78 12.94 13.38
N GLU A 46 0.52 13.15 13.77
CA GLU A 46 0.04 13.10 15.14
C GLU A 46 -0.95 11.95 15.29
N ARG A 47 -0.74 11.13 16.32
CA ARG A 47 -1.66 10.05 16.67
C ARG A 47 -2.81 10.59 17.52
N VAL A 48 -4.04 10.35 17.07
CA VAL A 48 -5.24 10.65 17.86
C VAL A 48 -5.61 9.45 18.72
N ASP A 49 -5.64 8.26 18.13
CA ASP A 49 -5.82 6.98 18.81
C ASP A 49 -5.13 5.83 18.04
N ALA A 50 -5.47 4.58 18.33
CA ALA A 50 -4.85 3.42 17.67
C ALA A 50 -5.09 3.33 16.15
N LEU A 51 -6.14 3.97 15.64
CA LEU A 51 -6.59 3.87 14.25
C LEU A 51 -6.64 5.24 13.53
N GLN A 52 -6.71 6.35 14.26
CA GLN A 52 -6.86 7.69 13.69
C GLN A 52 -5.58 8.53 13.79
N PHE A 53 -5.27 9.18 12.68
CA PHE A 53 -4.06 9.97 12.48
C PHE A 53 -4.43 11.33 11.92
N THR A 54 -3.72 12.37 12.34
CA THR A 54 -3.92 13.73 11.85
C THR A 54 -2.59 14.39 11.54
N ASN A 55 -2.65 15.53 10.85
CA ASN A 55 -1.47 16.32 10.48
C ASN A 55 -0.39 15.48 9.78
N ILE A 56 -0.79 14.56 8.90
CA ILE A 56 0.13 13.74 8.11
C ILE A 56 0.79 14.65 7.08
N ARG A 57 2.09 14.87 7.22
CA ARG A 57 2.88 15.77 6.38
C ARG A 57 4.11 15.07 5.82
N LEU A 58 4.44 15.42 4.59
CA LEU A 58 5.66 15.01 3.93
C LEU A 58 6.51 16.25 3.61
N GLN A 59 7.74 16.23 4.10
CA GLN A 59 8.77 17.17 3.70
C GLN A 59 9.84 16.44 2.88
N ILE A 60 10.17 16.99 1.71
CA ILE A 60 11.27 16.49 0.88
C ILE A 60 12.30 17.59 0.70
N THR A 61 13.54 17.26 1.07
CA THR A 61 14.69 18.16 1.05
C THR A 61 15.70 17.64 0.05
N ARG A 62 16.24 18.54 -0.79
CA ARG A 62 17.27 18.24 -1.79
C ARG A 62 18.50 19.09 -1.50
N GLY A 63 19.64 18.46 -1.25
CA GLY A 63 20.89 19.18 -0.94
C GLY A 63 20.75 20.18 0.23
N GLY A 64 19.94 19.84 1.23
CA GLY A 64 19.65 20.70 2.38
C GLY A 64 18.56 21.75 2.17
N THR A 65 18.00 21.90 0.97
CA THR A 65 16.90 22.84 0.67
C THR A 65 15.57 22.11 0.62
N ALA A 66 14.58 22.55 1.39
CA ALA A 66 13.22 22.00 1.33
C ALA A 66 12.56 22.37 -0.02
N VAL A 67 12.16 21.36 -0.80
CA VAL A 67 11.49 21.51 -2.10
C VAL A 67 10.01 21.15 -2.01
N LEU A 68 9.66 20.21 -1.12
CA LEU A 68 8.27 19.91 -0.74
C LEU A 68 8.12 20.04 0.78
N ASN A 69 7.03 20.66 1.22
CA ASN A 69 6.54 20.58 2.60
C ASN A 69 5.02 20.73 2.56
N ALA A 70 4.31 19.60 2.50
CA ALA A 70 2.89 19.57 2.24
C ALA A 70 2.18 18.54 3.14
N ALA A 71 0.87 18.72 3.30
CA ALA A 71 0.02 17.65 3.82
C ALA A 71 0.00 16.49 2.80
N VAL A 72 -0.01 15.26 3.29
CA VAL A 72 -0.21 14.08 2.46
C VAL A 72 -1.69 14.04 2.05
N PRO A 73 -2.01 13.90 0.75
CA PRO A 73 -3.39 13.86 0.29
C PRO A 73 -4.01 12.52 0.70
N VAL A 74 -4.80 12.55 1.77
CA VAL A 74 -5.58 11.41 2.27
C VAL A 74 -7.06 11.70 2.15
N ASP A 75 -7.86 10.68 1.84
CA ASP A 75 -9.31 10.83 1.61
C ASP A 75 -10.13 10.69 2.89
N SER A 76 -9.52 10.14 3.94
CA SER A 76 -10.19 9.77 5.19
C SER A 76 -9.25 9.97 6.39
N PRO A 77 -9.77 10.32 7.59
CA PRO A 77 -8.96 10.38 8.82
C PRO A 77 -8.46 9.00 9.31
N TYR A 78 -8.96 7.92 8.71
CA TYR A 78 -8.49 6.55 8.96
C TYR A 78 -7.34 6.14 8.03
N ASP A 79 -7.08 6.91 6.98
CA ASP A 79 -5.91 6.71 6.14
C ASP A 79 -4.67 6.98 6.99
N ARG A 80 -3.78 6.00 7.02
CA ARG A 80 -2.60 6.04 7.88
C ARG A 80 -1.36 5.53 7.16
N PRO A 81 -0.19 6.13 7.42
CA PRO A 81 1.06 5.61 6.91
C PRO A 81 1.33 4.20 7.43
N LEU A 82 1.86 3.33 6.56
CA LEU A 82 2.23 1.96 6.95
C LEU A 82 3.62 1.86 7.61
N VAL A 83 4.33 2.98 7.76
CA VAL A 83 5.74 3.02 8.21
C VAL A 83 5.96 2.41 9.60
N GLU A 84 4.93 2.41 10.46
CA GLU A 84 4.97 1.77 11.78
C GLU A 84 4.94 0.25 11.70
N VAL A 85 4.33 -0.30 10.64
CA VAL A 85 4.29 -1.75 10.39
C VAL A 85 5.65 -2.18 9.82
N SER A 86 6.21 -1.38 8.92
CA SER A 86 7.55 -1.61 8.38
C SER A 86 8.14 -0.33 7.80
N THR A 87 9.39 -0.01 8.14
CA THR A 87 10.10 1.15 7.58
C THR A 87 10.25 1.07 6.06
N ASP A 88 10.14 -0.13 5.52
CA ASP A 88 10.14 -0.45 4.10
C ASP A 88 8.94 0.14 3.33
N THR A 89 7.92 0.66 4.00
CA THR A 89 6.78 1.33 3.37
C THR A 89 6.95 2.85 3.29
N PHE A 90 8.11 3.39 3.68
CA PHE A 90 8.49 4.78 3.47
C PHE A 90 9.97 4.85 3.06
N ARG A 91 10.22 5.01 1.76
CA ARG A 91 11.57 4.94 1.18
C ARG A 91 11.86 6.10 0.25
N VAL A 92 13.12 6.55 0.27
CA VAL A 92 13.71 7.31 -0.83
C VAL A 92 14.54 6.33 -1.64
N VAL A 93 14.16 6.09 -2.89
CA VAL A 93 14.73 5.02 -3.73
C VAL A 93 14.56 5.37 -5.20
N ASP A 94 15.58 5.07 -6.01
CA ASP A 94 15.51 5.15 -7.48
C ASP A 94 14.71 3.96 -8.00
N LEU A 95 13.51 4.22 -8.52
CA LEU A 95 12.59 3.17 -8.96
C LEU A 95 12.75 2.82 -10.44
N ASP A 96 13.21 3.77 -11.26
CA ASP A 96 13.26 3.64 -12.72
C ASP A 96 14.67 3.72 -13.33
N GLY A 97 15.71 3.82 -12.49
CA GLY A 97 17.11 3.70 -12.85
C GLY A 97 17.73 4.96 -13.44
N ASP A 98 17.07 6.11 -13.31
CA ASP A 98 17.54 7.37 -13.88
C ASP A 98 18.54 8.13 -12.96
N ARG A 99 18.89 7.54 -11.81
CA ARG A 99 19.74 8.08 -10.75
C ARG A 99 19.12 9.24 -9.98
N GLU A 100 17.83 9.48 -10.14
CA GLU A 100 17.05 10.48 -9.43
C GLU A 100 16.01 9.80 -8.53
N PRO A 101 16.27 9.64 -7.22
CA PRO A 101 15.41 8.83 -6.38
C PRO A 101 14.01 9.45 -6.16
N GLU A 102 12.99 8.62 -6.31
CA GLU A 102 11.62 8.88 -5.88
C GLU A 102 11.48 8.80 -4.35
N VAL A 103 10.39 9.39 -3.85
CA VAL A 103 9.89 9.12 -2.49
C VAL A 103 8.64 8.26 -2.57
N LEU A 104 8.74 7.04 -2.04
CA LEU A 104 7.68 6.05 -1.95
C LEU A 104 7.08 6.09 -0.55
N LEU A 105 5.77 6.30 -0.46
CA LEU A 105 5.01 6.30 0.79
C LEU A 105 3.78 5.40 0.64
N ASP A 106 3.73 4.30 1.38
CA ASP A 106 2.54 3.45 1.42
C ASP A 106 1.62 3.83 2.57
N LEU A 107 0.34 3.82 2.26
CA LEU A 107 -0.75 4.13 3.17
C LEU A 107 -1.76 2.99 3.19
N TYR A 108 -2.54 2.99 4.25
CA TYR A 108 -3.63 2.06 4.46
C TYR A 108 -4.90 2.82 4.83
N THR A 109 -6.02 2.50 4.19
CA THR A 109 -7.30 3.21 4.39
C THR A 109 -8.01 2.91 5.72
N GLY A 110 -7.49 1.97 6.52
CA GLY A 110 -7.98 1.72 7.88
C GLY A 110 -9.12 0.70 8.03
N GLY A 111 -9.46 -0.06 6.99
CA GLY A 111 -10.51 -1.09 7.02
C GLY A 111 -10.18 -2.35 7.85
N ALA A 112 -11.05 -3.37 7.79
CA ALA A 112 -10.74 -4.72 8.30
C ALA A 112 -10.05 -5.59 7.23
N HIS A 113 -10.42 -5.35 5.98
CA HIS A 113 -9.80 -5.85 4.75
C HIS A 113 -9.73 -4.65 3.81
N CYS A 114 -8.64 -4.53 3.05
CA CYS A 114 -8.41 -3.42 2.14
C CYS A 114 -8.35 -2.03 2.84
N CYS A 115 -7.74 -1.01 2.23
CA CYS A 115 -6.91 -1.05 1.03
C CYS A 115 -5.57 -0.40 1.30
N THR A 116 -4.52 -1.01 0.77
CA THR A 116 -3.18 -0.43 0.72
C THR A 116 -2.98 0.28 -0.61
N TYR A 117 -2.27 1.40 -0.58
CA TYR A 117 -1.94 2.18 -1.78
C TYR A 117 -0.61 2.92 -1.56
N SER A 118 0.08 3.24 -2.65
CA SER A 118 1.30 4.05 -2.62
C SER A 118 1.05 5.43 -3.19
N LEU A 119 1.65 6.43 -2.57
CA LEU A 119 1.98 7.70 -3.18
C LEU A 119 3.45 7.66 -3.61
N ILE A 120 3.72 7.93 -4.88
CA ILE A 120 5.07 7.93 -5.46
C ILE A 120 5.38 9.33 -5.94
N TYR A 121 6.27 10.02 -5.21
CA TYR A 121 6.68 11.38 -5.50
C TYR A 121 7.95 11.39 -6.35
N ARG A 122 7.86 12.06 -7.50
CA ARG A 122 8.96 12.26 -8.45
C ARG A 122 9.31 13.72 -8.58
N TYR A 123 10.59 14.02 -8.66
CA TYR A 123 11.10 15.36 -8.87
C TYR A 123 11.06 15.74 -10.35
N ASN A 124 10.51 16.93 -10.66
CA ASN A 124 10.58 17.51 -11.99
C ASN A 124 11.65 18.63 -12.00
N PRO A 125 12.80 18.42 -12.68
CA PRO A 125 13.87 19.41 -12.71
C PRO A 125 13.51 20.68 -13.48
N ALA A 126 12.55 20.63 -14.42
CA ALA A 126 12.15 21.81 -15.20
C ALA A 126 11.34 22.81 -14.36
N SER A 127 10.56 22.34 -13.40
CA SER A 127 9.74 23.18 -12.51
C SER A 127 10.31 23.32 -11.09
N ASN A 128 11.35 22.55 -10.74
CA ASN A 128 11.89 22.45 -9.38
C ASN A 128 10.79 22.10 -8.35
N GLN A 129 9.94 21.13 -8.70
CA GLN A 129 8.80 20.70 -7.89
C GLN A 129 8.67 19.19 -7.87
N TYR A 130 8.04 18.65 -6.83
CA TYR A 130 7.61 17.26 -6.80
C TYR A 130 6.19 17.12 -7.32
N THR A 131 5.95 16.08 -8.11
CA THR A 131 4.63 15.58 -8.48
C THR A 131 4.45 14.19 -7.91
N ALA A 132 3.21 13.77 -7.64
CA ALA A 132 2.93 12.43 -7.15
C ALA A 132 1.91 11.70 -8.02
N ILE A 133 2.05 10.39 -8.09
CA ILE A 133 0.97 9.50 -8.52
C ILE A 133 0.49 8.66 -7.35
N THR A 134 -0.76 8.21 -7.43
CA THR A 134 -1.33 7.20 -6.53
C THR A 134 -1.44 5.89 -7.28
N HIS A 135 -0.97 4.80 -6.67
CA HIS A 135 -1.21 3.44 -7.17
C HIS A 135 -1.93 2.60 -6.12
N GLN A 136 -3.04 1.99 -6.52
CA GLN A 136 -3.91 1.21 -5.63
C GLN A 136 -3.49 -0.26 -5.66
N TRP A 137 -3.09 -0.81 -4.52
CA TRP A 137 -2.73 -2.24 -4.40
C TRP A 137 -3.86 -3.11 -3.85
N GLY A 138 -4.85 -2.48 -3.23
CA GLY A 138 -5.98 -3.20 -2.66
C GLY A 138 -5.58 -4.03 -1.44
N ASN A 139 -5.99 -5.29 -1.39
CA ASN A 139 -5.86 -6.14 -0.20
C ASN A 139 -4.48 -6.76 0.00
N ARG A 140 -3.70 -6.97 -1.07
CA ARG A 140 -2.46 -7.77 -1.02
C ARG A 140 -1.18 -6.96 -0.86
N GLY A 141 -1.20 -5.67 -1.21
CA GLY A 141 0.00 -4.85 -1.24
C GLY A 141 0.98 -5.33 -2.32
N TYR A 142 2.28 -5.11 -2.11
CA TYR A 142 3.32 -5.54 -3.03
C TYR A 142 4.61 -5.89 -2.28
N ARG A 143 5.55 -6.51 -2.99
CA ARG A 143 6.96 -6.64 -2.58
C ARG A 143 7.83 -5.94 -3.61
N LEU A 144 8.68 -5.01 -3.18
CA LEU A 144 9.62 -4.32 -4.05
C LEU A 144 10.90 -5.16 -4.23
N ARG A 145 11.21 -5.58 -5.44
CA ARG A 145 12.31 -6.51 -5.74
C ARG A 145 12.89 -6.26 -7.13
N ASP A 146 14.17 -6.55 -7.29
CA ASP A 146 14.77 -6.78 -8.61
C ASP A 146 14.38 -8.20 -9.05
N LEU A 147 13.49 -8.31 -10.04
CA LEU A 147 12.95 -9.58 -10.52
C LEU A 147 13.62 -10.05 -11.82
N ASP A 148 14.21 -9.16 -12.60
CA ASP A 148 14.87 -9.47 -13.88
C ASP A 148 16.41 -9.40 -13.81
N SER A 149 16.96 -9.23 -12.60
CA SER A 149 18.40 -9.07 -12.34
C SER A 149 19.01 -7.89 -13.10
N GLN A 150 18.21 -6.84 -13.35
CA GLN A 150 18.69 -5.57 -13.88
C GLN A 150 18.97 -4.65 -12.69
N PRO A 151 20.26 -4.38 -12.37
CA PRO A 151 20.65 -3.76 -11.11
C PRO A 151 20.19 -2.31 -10.93
N GLU A 152 19.54 -1.71 -11.93
CA GLU A 152 19.13 -0.31 -11.94
C GLU A 152 17.60 -0.13 -11.83
N THR A 153 16.77 -1.18 -11.88
CA THR A 153 15.30 -1.03 -11.75
C THR A 153 14.70 -1.98 -10.72
N LEU A 154 13.61 -1.55 -10.08
CA LEU A 154 12.87 -2.38 -9.14
C LEU A 154 11.44 -2.61 -9.64
N GLU A 155 10.96 -3.83 -9.47
CA GLU A 155 9.60 -4.21 -9.77
C GLU A 155 8.75 -4.37 -8.50
N PHE A 156 7.48 -4.01 -8.62
CA PHE A 156 6.46 -4.20 -7.61
C PHE A 156 5.78 -5.55 -7.89
N GLU A 157 6.22 -6.60 -7.20
CA GLU A 157 5.60 -7.93 -7.22
C GLU A 157 4.30 -7.90 -6.39
N SER A 158 3.16 -7.91 -7.08
CA SER A 158 1.81 -7.72 -6.53
C SER A 158 0.83 -8.78 -7.07
N GLU A 159 -0.44 -8.62 -6.76
CA GLU A 159 -1.53 -9.48 -7.18
C GLU A 159 -2.78 -8.66 -7.55
N ASP A 160 -3.57 -9.15 -8.50
CA ASP A 160 -4.73 -8.41 -9.04
C ASP A 160 -5.93 -8.41 -8.09
N ASP A 161 -6.05 -7.34 -7.30
CA ASP A 161 -7.09 -7.19 -6.28
C ASP A 161 -8.53 -7.22 -6.83
N ARG A 162 -8.74 -7.08 -8.15
CA ARG A 162 -10.06 -7.22 -8.76
C ARG A 162 -10.66 -8.61 -8.56
N PHE A 163 -9.87 -9.61 -8.18
CA PHE A 163 -10.34 -10.96 -7.83
C PHE A 163 -10.84 -11.07 -6.37
N ALA A 164 -10.62 -10.06 -5.52
CA ALA A 164 -11.17 -10.03 -4.17
C ALA A 164 -12.70 -10.09 -4.22
N TYR A 165 -13.30 -11.03 -3.48
CA TYR A 165 -14.76 -11.20 -3.38
C TYR A 165 -15.50 -11.58 -4.68
N GLU A 166 -14.82 -11.60 -5.83
CA GLU A 166 -15.47 -11.74 -7.14
C GLU A 166 -16.09 -13.14 -7.33
N PHE A 167 -15.36 -14.18 -6.91
CA PHE A 167 -15.75 -15.58 -7.15
C PHE A 167 -16.09 -16.35 -5.87
N THR A 168 -15.78 -15.78 -4.71
CA THR A 168 -15.94 -16.41 -3.39
C THR A 168 -15.75 -15.38 -2.28
N ALA A 169 -15.92 -15.77 -1.01
CA ALA A 169 -15.58 -14.92 0.12
C ALA A 169 -14.09 -14.54 0.12
N TYR A 170 -13.74 -13.40 0.71
CA TYR A 170 -12.35 -12.91 0.76
C TYR A 170 -11.34 -13.93 1.26
N ALA A 171 -11.65 -14.65 2.34
CA ALA A 171 -10.77 -15.65 2.92
C ALA A 171 -10.43 -16.81 1.96
N ALA A 172 -11.25 -17.05 0.94
CA ALA A 172 -11.03 -18.06 -0.09
C ALA A 172 -10.66 -17.45 -1.46
N SER A 173 -10.56 -16.12 -1.55
CA SER A 173 -10.16 -15.44 -2.79
C SER A 173 -8.70 -15.73 -3.09
N ALA A 174 -8.41 -15.94 -4.36
CA ALA A 174 -7.07 -16.06 -4.88
C ALA A 174 -6.91 -15.07 -6.04
N TYR A 175 -5.69 -14.66 -6.31
CA TYR A 175 -5.39 -13.49 -7.11
C TYR A 175 -4.29 -13.86 -8.10
N PRO A 176 -4.41 -13.57 -9.40
CA PRO A 176 -3.29 -13.77 -10.32
C PRO A 176 -2.17 -12.74 -10.05
N LEU A 177 -0.94 -13.16 -10.33
CA LEU A 177 0.25 -12.33 -10.25
C LEU A 177 0.10 -11.07 -11.12
N GLN A 178 0.50 -9.93 -10.56
CA GLN A 178 0.77 -8.71 -11.31
C GLN A 178 2.16 -8.19 -10.96
N ILE A 179 2.92 -7.82 -11.96
CA ILE A 179 4.22 -7.16 -11.78
C ILE A 179 4.10 -5.79 -12.39
N TRP A 180 4.43 -4.77 -11.60
CA TRP A 180 4.40 -3.39 -12.05
C TRP A 180 5.81 -2.81 -12.05
N ARG A 181 6.10 -1.99 -13.06
CA ARG A 181 7.31 -1.19 -13.13
C ARG A 181 6.93 0.29 -13.07
N TYR A 182 7.61 1.04 -12.21
CA TYR A 182 7.54 2.49 -12.25
C TYR A 182 8.48 2.99 -13.34
N GLN A 183 8.01 3.87 -14.21
CA GLN A 183 8.87 4.51 -15.20
C GLN A 183 8.33 5.89 -15.55
N GLY A 184 9.16 6.90 -15.36
CA GLY A 184 8.91 8.25 -15.86
C GLY A 184 7.64 8.89 -15.32
N GLY A 185 7.22 8.56 -14.09
CA GLY A 185 5.98 9.08 -13.51
C GLY A 185 4.74 8.20 -13.71
N THR A 186 4.90 6.98 -14.20
CA THR A 186 3.76 6.07 -14.48
C THR A 186 4.04 4.66 -13.94
N MET A 187 2.98 3.99 -13.47
CA MET A 187 3.02 2.56 -13.18
C MET A 187 2.56 1.81 -14.43
N GLN A 188 3.42 0.92 -14.94
CA GLN A 188 3.16 0.09 -16.10
C GLN A 188 3.01 -1.36 -15.68
N ASP A 189 1.97 -2.03 -16.18
CA ASP A 189 1.81 -3.48 -15.99
C ASP A 189 2.85 -4.18 -16.87
N ASP A 190 3.85 -4.76 -16.20
CA ASP A 190 5.00 -5.42 -16.81
C ASP A 190 4.92 -6.95 -16.70
N THR A 191 3.78 -7.48 -16.24
CA THR A 191 3.62 -8.89 -15.86
C THR A 191 4.04 -9.86 -16.95
N LEU A 192 3.72 -9.56 -18.21
CA LEU A 192 3.97 -10.48 -19.33
C LEU A 192 5.46 -10.65 -19.67
N ASN A 193 6.34 -9.78 -19.16
CA ASN A 193 7.79 -9.93 -19.30
C ASN A 193 8.39 -10.95 -18.32
N PHE A 194 7.57 -11.50 -17.41
CA PHE A 194 7.99 -12.48 -16.40
C PHE A 194 7.23 -13.83 -16.54
N PRO A 195 7.26 -14.50 -17.71
CA PRO A 195 6.47 -15.71 -17.94
C PRO A 195 6.81 -16.86 -16.99
N GLU A 196 8.06 -16.95 -16.52
CA GLU A 196 8.47 -17.97 -15.54
C GLU A 196 7.82 -17.74 -14.18
N LEU A 197 7.73 -16.49 -13.71
CA LEU A 197 7.04 -16.17 -12.45
C LEU A 197 5.53 -16.41 -12.58
N ILE A 198 4.92 -16.07 -13.72
CA ILE A 198 3.52 -16.38 -13.99
C ILE A 198 3.28 -17.90 -13.97
N TYR A 199 4.19 -18.68 -14.56
CA TYR A 199 4.10 -20.14 -14.57
C TYR A 199 4.21 -20.73 -13.16
N GLN A 200 5.20 -20.30 -12.38
CA GLN A 200 5.37 -20.72 -10.98
C GLN A 200 4.15 -20.37 -10.13
N HIS A 201 3.61 -19.16 -10.32
CA HIS A 201 2.40 -18.71 -9.64
C HIS A 201 1.18 -19.55 -10.02
N ALA A 202 0.98 -19.83 -11.32
CA ALA A 202 -0.09 -20.71 -11.79
C ALA A 202 0.05 -22.14 -11.23
N ALA A 203 1.26 -22.67 -11.12
CA ALA A 203 1.52 -23.97 -10.52
C ALA A 203 1.17 -23.98 -9.03
N ALA A 204 1.52 -22.94 -8.28
CA ALA A 204 1.17 -22.79 -6.87
C ALA A 204 -0.36 -22.72 -6.67
N LEU A 205 -1.07 -21.95 -7.49
CA LEU A 205 -2.54 -21.90 -7.47
C LEU A 205 -3.17 -23.27 -7.72
N TRP A 206 -2.63 -24.03 -8.68
CA TRP A 206 -3.11 -25.38 -8.98
C TRP A 206 -2.81 -26.36 -7.84
N GLN A 207 -1.64 -26.27 -7.22
CA GLN A 207 -1.29 -27.08 -6.06
C GLN A 207 -2.24 -26.80 -4.89
N ALA A 208 -2.50 -25.53 -4.57
CA ALA A 208 -3.47 -25.14 -3.55
C ALA A 208 -4.87 -25.67 -3.87
N PHE A 209 -5.28 -25.64 -5.14
CA PHE A 209 -6.54 -26.26 -5.56
C PHE A 209 -6.56 -27.78 -5.28
N ASP A 210 -5.48 -28.49 -5.59
CA ASP A 210 -5.39 -29.93 -5.34
C ASP A 210 -5.43 -30.26 -3.84
N GLU A 211 -4.83 -29.42 -2.99
CA GLU A 211 -4.88 -29.54 -1.53
C GLU A 211 -6.30 -29.33 -0.98
N GLN A 212 -7.01 -28.30 -1.45
CA GLN A 212 -8.41 -28.06 -1.09
C GLN A 212 -9.30 -29.23 -1.56
N ARG A 213 -9.10 -29.70 -2.79
CA ARG A 213 -9.84 -30.83 -3.35
C ARG A 213 -9.66 -32.11 -2.53
N ARG A 214 -8.45 -32.39 -2.02
CA ARG A 214 -8.18 -33.55 -1.14
C ARG A 214 -8.87 -33.43 0.21
N SER A 215 -9.02 -32.21 0.72
CA SER A 215 -9.71 -31.92 1.98
C SER A 215 -11.24 -31.91 1.85
N GLY A 216 -11.74 -31.87 0.61
CA GLY A 216 -13.15 -31.82 0.27
C GLY A 216 -13.55 -30.45 -0.30
N ILE A 217 -14.40 -30.47 -1.32
CA ILE A 217 -14.97 -29.26 -1.92
C ILE A 217 -16.32 -29.00 -1.24
N ASP A 218 -16.54 -27.78 -0.76
CA ASP A 218 -17.82 -27.38 -0.20
C ASP A 218 -18.93 -27.41 -1.27
N SER A 219 -20.20 -27.52 -0.85
CA SER A 219 -21.32 -27.70 -1.79
C SER A 219 -21.41 -26.60 -2.85
N ASP A 220 -20.95 -25.40 -2.49
CA ASP A 220 -21.03 -24.20 -3.32
C ASP A 220 -19.69 -23.87 -4.00
N GLY A 221 -18.65 -24.67 -3.75
CA GLY A 221 -17.31 -24.56 -4.32
C GLY A 221 -16.56 -23.29 -3.94
N LEU A 222 -16.95 -22.63 -2.84
CA LEU A 222 -16.36 -21.39 -2.38
C LEU A 222 -14.85 -21.55 -2.14
N ASN A 223 -14.40 -22.70 -1.67
CA ASN A 223 -12.98 -22.93 -1.39
C ASN A 223 -12.10 -23.16 -2.63
N VAL A 224 -12.69 -23.38 -3.82
CA VAL A 224 -11.95 -23.68 -5.06
C VAL A 224 -12.19 -22.68 -6.18
N LYS A 225 -13.31 -21.97 -6.19
CA LYS A 225 -13.64 -21.01 -7.26
C LYS A 225 -12.59 -19.91 -7.42
N GLY A 226 -12.15 -19.31 -6.30
CA GLY A 226 -11.10 -18.29 -6.30
C GLY A 226 -9.80 -18.80 -6.93
N LEU A 227 -9.33 -19.97 -6.48
CA LEU A 227 -8.12 -20.61 -6.99
C LEU A 227 -8.20 -20.92 -8.49
N LEU A 228 -9.31 -21.50 -8.95
CA LEU A 228 -9.50 -21.83 -10.36
C LEU A 228 -9.63 -20.59 -11.24
N ALA A 229 -10.25 -19.52 -10.73
CA ALA A 229 -10.39 -18.26 -11.43
C ALA A 229 -9.03 -17.58 -11.65
N ALA A 230 -8.26 -17.41 -10.57
CA ALA A 230 -6.91 -16.85 -10.63
C ALA A 230 -5.98 -17.72 -11.50
N TYR A 231 -6.06 -19.05 -11.36
CA TYR A 231 -5.29 -19.97 -12.19
C TYR A 231 -5.57 -19.75 -13.67
N LEU A 232 -6.85 -19.67 -14.05
CA LEU A 232 -7.21 -19.46 -15.44
C LEU A 232 -6.71 -18.11 -15.96
N ALA A 233 -6.75 -17.06 -15.15
CA ALA A 233 -6.19 -15.75 -15.49
C ALA A 233 -4.69 -15.84 -15.80
N SER A 234 -3.91 -16.55 -14.98
CA SER A 234 -2.50 -16.82 -15.27
C SER A 234 -2.30 -17.65 -16.53
N LYS A 235 -3.20 -18.59 -16.84
CA LYS A 235 -3.16 -19.32 -18.13
C LYS A 235 -3.44 -18.41 -19.33
N TYR A 236 -4.26 -17.37 -19.18
CA TYR A 236 -4.41 -16.34 -20.21
C TYR A 236 -3.14 -15.52 -20.41
N GLN A 237 -2.50 -15.08 -19.32
CA GLN A 237 -1.22 -14.36 -19.36
C GLN A 237 -0.12 -15.17 -20.09
N LEU A 238 -0.11 -16.50 -19.88
CA LEU A 238 0.83 -17.42 -20.55
C LEU A 238 0.47 -17.78 -22.00
N GLY A 239 -0.64 -17.29 -22.54
CA GLY A 239 -1.13 -17.70 -23.87
C GLY A 239 -1.65 -19.15 -23.93
N GLN A 240 -1.98 -19.74 -22.78
CA GLN A 240 -2.37 -21.15 -22.60
C GLN A 240 -3.85 -21.31 -22.22
N ALA A 241 -4.71 -20.38 -22.65
CA ALA A 241 -6.12 -20.33 -22.25
C ALA A 241 -6.89 -21.62 -22.60
N ALA A 242 -6.62 -22.25 -23.75
CA ALA A 242 -7.29 -23.49 -24.15
C ALA A 242 -7.02 -24.65 -23.17
N ASP A 243 -5.76 -24.85 -22.79
CA ASP A 243 -5.36 -25.83 -21.76
C ASP A 243 -5.94 -25.46 -20.39
N GLY A 244 -5.90 -24.17 -20.02
CA GLY A 244 -6.49 -23.66 -18.79
C GLY A 244 -7.98 -24.02 -18.68
N TRP A 245 -8.76 -23.70 -19.71
CA TRP A 245 -10.19 -24.04 -19.75
C TRP A 245 -10.45 -25.54 -19.72
N GLN A 246 -9.67 -26.34 -20.46
CA GLN A 246 -9.81 -27.79 -20.45
C GLN A 246 -9.66 -28.34 -19.02
N ARG A 247 -8.63 -27.89 -18.30
CA ARG A 247 -8.37 -28.29 -16.91
C ARG A 247 -9.48 -27.85 -15.97
N VAL A 248 -9.85 -26.57 -15.99
CA VAL A 248 -10.93 -26.03 -15.13
C VAL A 248 -12.25 -26.78 -15.36
N ARG A 249 -12.64 -27.01 -16.63
CA ARG A 249 -13.86 -27.78 -16.97
C ARG A 249 -13.79 -29.24 -16.56
N THR A 250 -12.59 -29.80 -16.48
CA THR A 250 -12.37 -31.19 -16.07
C THR A 250 -12.56 -31.38 -14.57
N VAL A 251 -12.12 -30.40 -13.77
CA VAL A 251 -12.11 -30.54 -12.31
C VAL A 251 -13.33 -29.90 -11.63
N TYR A 252 -13.90 -28.83 -12.18
CA TYR A 252 -15.06 -28.18 -11.60
C TYR A 252 -16.37 -28.85 -12.05
N ARG A 253 -16.95 -29.67 -11.17
CA ARG A 253 -18.10 -30.55 -11.47
C ARG A 253 -19.38 -30.23 -10.67
N LEU A 254 -19.39 -29.13 -9.92
CA LEU A 254 -20.56 -28.71 -9.15
C LEU A 254 -21.72 -28.26 -10.06
N GLY A 255 -22.93 -28.23 -9.49
CA GLY A 255 -24.17 -27.99 -10.24
C GLY A 255 -24.24 -26.61 -10.91
N ASP A 256 -23.55 -25.62 -10.36
CA ASP A 256 -23.49 -24.25 -10.85
C ASP A 256 -22.42 -24.00 -11.93
N ARG A 257 -21.71 -25.05 -12.39
CA ARG A 257 -20.56 -24.94 -13.31
C ARG A 257 -20.78 -24.05 -14.53
N GLN A 258 -21.98 -24.06 -15.12
CA GLN A 258 -22.23 -23.22 -16.29
C GLN A 258 -22.29 -21.73 -15.93
N GLN A 259 -22.89 -21.40 -14.78
CA GLN A 259 -22.91 -20.04 -14.25
C GLN A 259 -21.50 -19.57 -13.93
N PHE A 260 -20.73 -20.38 -13.20
CA PHE A 260 -19.33 -20.07 -12.87
C PHE A 260 -18.49 -19.85 -14.14
N PHE A 261 -18.56 -20.72 -15.14
CA PHE A 261 -17.77 -20.57 -16.37
C PHE A 261 -18.17 -19.35 -17.19
N ASN A 262 -19.47 -19.04 -17.27
CA ASN A 262 -19.95 -17.85 -17.97
C ASN A 262 -19.48 -16.57 -17.27
N HIS A 263 -19.59 -16.51 -15.94
CA HIS A 263 -19.10 -15.40 -15.13
C HIS A 263 -17.60 -15.23 -15.31
N LEU A 264 -16.81 -16.28 -15.08
CA LEU A 264 -15.36 -16.25 -15.22
C LEU A 264 -14.91 -15.80 -16.61
N SER A 265 -15.57 -16.29 -17.67
CA SER A 265 -15.26 -15.86 -19.03
C SER A 265 -15.58 -14.38 -19.28
N SER A 266 -16.70 -13.89 -18.75
CA SER A 266 -17.08 -12.48 -18.86
C SER A 266 -16.13 -11.57 -18.09
N PHE A 267 -15.82 -11.95 -16.86
CA PHE A 267 -14.91 -11.22 -15.99
C PHE A 267 -13.52 -11.09 -16.62
N LEU A 268 -12.93 -12.21 -17.10
CA LEU A 268 -11.61 -12.19 -17.73
C LEU A 268 -11.53 -11.32 -19.01
N ARG A 269 -12.64 -11.18 -19.74
CA ARG A 269 -12.74 -10.22 -20.86
C ARG A 269 -12.79 -8.79 -20.35
N ALA A 270 -13.66 -8.51 -19.36
CA ALA A 270 -13.83 -7.18 -18.79
C ALA A 270 -12.55 -6.65 -18.12
N THR A 271 -11.73 -7.54 -17.56
CA THR A 271 -10.47 -7.19 -16.89
C THR A 271 -9.23 -7.25 -17.79
N GLY A 272 -9.40 -7.62 -19.06
CA GLY A 272 -8.35 -7.54 -20.08
C GLY A 272 -7.43 -8.76 -20.22
N TYR A 273 -7.69 -9.85 -19.48
CA TYR A 273 -6.96 -11.12 -19.62
C TYR A 273 -7.29 -11.84 -20.92
N ALA A 274 -8.55 -11.82 -21.31
CA ALA A 274 -9.05 -12.42 -22.55
C ALA A 274 -9.29 -11.33 -23.59
N ARG A 275 -8.34 -11.18 -24.53
CA ARG A 275 -8.44 -10.26 -25.68
C ARG A 275 -9.05 -10.95 -26.89
#